data_AF-A0A5C1I4Z8-F1
#
_entry.id   AF-A0A5C1I4Z8-F1
#
_cell.length_a   1.000
_cell.length_b   1.000
_cell.length_c   1.000
_cell.angle_alpha   90.00
_cell.angle_beta   90.00
_cell.angle_gamma   90.00
#
_symmetry.space_group_name_H-M   'P 1'
#
loop_
_entity.id
_entity.type
_entity.pdbx_description
1 polymer ?
#
loop_
_entity_poly.entity_id
_entity_poly.type
_entity_poly.pdbx_seq_one_letter_code
_entity_poly.pdbx_strand_id
1 'polypeptide(L)'
;MEQKDLSQLTSEELLQEAKKIKSGNILDAAIIGFLIGVAVYSTVRNGFGFLTFLPLVYLPIATKNKLRNKEVEKLVKEKGLK
;
A
#
# COMPACT_ATOMS: atom_id res chain seq x y z
N MET A 1 8.66 3.36 -14.17
CA MET A 1 7.36 2.65 -14.27
C MET A 1 6.55 3.46 -15.25
N GLU A 2 6.33 2.96 -16.45
CA GLU A 2 5.35 3.55 -17.36
C GLU A 2 4.01 3.54 -16.63
N GLN A 3 3.51 4.73 -16.32
CA GLN A 3 2.13 4.91 -15.91
C GLN A 3 1.32 4.64 -17.17
N LYS A 4 0.99 3.37 -17.44
CA LYS A 4 -0.22 3.12 -18.21
C LYS A 4 -1.30 3.85 -17.44
N ASP A 5 -1.78 4.93 -18.04
CA ASP A 5 -2.83 5.77 -17.48
C ASP A 5 -3.90 4.81 -16.95
N LEU A 6 -4.22 4.85 -15.66
CA LEU A 6 -5.24 3.94 -15.10
C LEU A 6 -6.56 4.12 -15.86
N SER A 7 -6.73 5.28 -16.49
CA SER A 7 -7.75 5.68 -17.45
C SER A 7 -7.83 4.81 -18.73
N GLN A 8 -6.72 4.21 -19.17
CA GLN A 8 -6.60 3.36 -20.35
C GLN A 8 -6.91 1.88 -20.07
N LEU A 9 -7.06 1.48 -18.81
CA LEU A 9 -7.44 0.12 -18.45
C LEU A 9 -8.91 -0.14 -18.82
N THR A 10 -9.19 -1.35 -19.29
CA THR A 10 -10.56 -1.81 -19.54
C THR A 10 -11.35 -1.96 -18.24
N SER A 11 -12.69 -1.98 -18.33
CA SER A 11 -13.56 -2.12 -17.16
C SER A 11 -13.27 -3.38 -16.33
N GLU A 12 -12.90 -4.48 -16.98
CA GLU A 12 -12.53 -5.74 -16.31
C GLU A 12 -11.18 -5.64 -15.59
N GLU A 13 -10.18 -5.01 -16.22
CA GLU A 13 -8.87 -4.78 -15.62
C GLU A 13 -8.96 -3.85 -14.39
N LEU A 14 -9.81 -2.81 -14.44
CA LEU A 14 -10.06 -1.91 -13.32
C LEU A 14 -10.69 -2.63 -12.12
N LEU A 15 -11.66 -3.54 -12.37
CA LEU A 15 -12.26 -4.34 -11.31
C LEU A 15 -11.29 -5.35 -10.72
N GLN A 16 -10.42 -5.95 -11.54
CA GLN A 16 -9.35 -6.82 -11.04
C GLN A 16 -8.33 -6.05 -10.19
N GLU A 17 -7.90 -4.86 -10.63
CA GLU A 17 -6.99 -4.01 -9.87
C GLU A 17 -7.63 -3.56 -8.55
N ALA A 18 -8.92 -3.19 -8.54
CA ALA A 18 -9.66 -2.87 -7.33
C ALA A 18 -9.74 -4.04 -6.32
N LYS A 19 -9.87 -5.28 -6.80
CA LYS A 19 -9.78 -6.47 -5.94
C LYS A 19 -8.37 -6.68 -5.40
N LYS A 20 -7.35 -6.49 -6.24
CA LYS A 20 -5.93 -6.57 -5.83
C LYS A 20 -5.57 -5.50 -4.80
N ILE A 21 -6.17 -4.32 -4.87
CA ILE A 21 -5.99 -3.26 -3.87
C ILE A 21 -6.43 -3.76 -2.48
N LYS A 22 -7.57 -4.47 -2.40
CA LYS A 22 -8.07 -4.98 -1.11
C LYS A 22 -7.11 -6.00 -0.49
N SER A 23 -6.60 -6.94 -1.27
CA SER A 23 -5.59 -7.91 -0.80
C SER A 23 -4.24 -7.24 -0.53
N GLY A 24 -3.85 -6.26 -1.35
CA GLY A 24 -2.65 -5.44 -1.16
C GLY A 24 -2.67 -4.67 0.15
N ASN A 25 -3.79 -4.06 0.53
CA ASN A 25 -3.94 -3.36 1.80
C ASN A 25 -3.74 -4.28 3.01
N ILE A 26 -4.17 -5.54 2.92
CA ILE A 26 -3.97 -6.54 3.99
C ILE A 26 -2.48 -6.90 4.11
N LEU A 27 -1.80 -7.10 2.97
CA LEU A 27 -0.35 -7.35 2.96
C LEU A 27 0.43 -6.15 3.49
N ASP A 28 0.10 -4.93 3.07
CA ASP A 28 0.71 -3.71 3.56
C ASP A 28 0.53 -3.57 5.09
N ALA A 29 -0.67 -3.85 5.61
CA ALA A 29 -0.94 -3.85 7.04
C ALA A 29 -0.14 -4.93 7.80
N ALA A 30 0.00 -6.13 7.23
CA ALA A 30 0.81 -7.20 7.81
C ALA A 30 2.30 -6.83 7.84
N ILE A 31 2.82 -6.23 6.77
CA ILE A 31 4.20 -5.74 6.68
C ILE A 31 4.41 -4.65 7.73
N ILE A 32 3.55 -3.63 7.79
CA ILE A 32 3.66 -2.56 8.80
C ILE A 32 3.64 -3.14 10.22
N GLY A 33 2.72 -4.06 10.51
CA GLY A 33 2.64 -4.72 11.82
C GLY A 33 3.93 -5.48 12.18
N PHE A 34 4.48 -6.21 11.22
CA PHE A 34 5.77 -6.89 11.38
C PHE A 34 6.92 -5.91 11.62
N LEU A 35 7.00 -4.82 10.84
CA LEU A 35 8.02 -3.78 10.98
C LEU A 35 7.95 -3.11 12.35
N ILE A 36 6.75 -2.80 12.85
CA ILE A 36 6.55 -2.24 14.19
C ILE A 36 6.97 -3.26 15.25
N GLY A 37 6.60 -4.53 15.10
CA GLY A 37 7.00 -5.59 16.03
C GLY A 37 8.53 -5.70 16.14
N VAL A 38 9.22 -5.70 15.01
CA VAL A 38 10.70 -5.72 14.94
C VAL A 38 11.28 -4.46 15.57
N ALA A 39 10.74 -3.29 15.26
CA ALA A 39 11.20 -2.01 15.81
C ALA A 39 11.08 -2.01 17.34
N VAL A 40 9.93 -2.39 17.90
CA VAL A 40 9.69 -2.46 19.35
C VAL A 40 10.62 -3.48 20.00
N TYR A 41 10.70 -4.70 19.46
CA TYR A 41 11.57 -5.73 20.00
C TYR A 41 13.04 -5.27 20.02
N SER A 42 13.52 -4.72 18.91
CA SER A 42 14.88 -4.19 18.80
C SER A 42 15.13 -3.05 19.76
N THR A 43 14.17 -2.14 19.97
CA THR A 43 14.31 -1.03 20.92
C THR A 43 14.55 -1.55 22.33
N VAL A 44 13.74 -2.52 22.75
CA VAL A 44 13.79 -3.09 24.10
C VAL A 44 15.06 -3.90 24.31
N ARG A 45 15.51 -4.66 23.31
CA ARG A 45 16.68 -5.56 23.41
C ARG A 45 18.03 -4.88 23.15
N ASN A 46 18.09 -3.96 22.19
CA ASN A 46 19.33 -3.38 21.67
C ASN A 46 19.41 -1.86 21.84
N GLY A 47 18.38 -1.23 22.41
CA GLY A 47 18.27 0.22 22.51
C GLY A 47 17.80 0.89 21.20
N PHE A 48 17.82 2.22 21.18
CA PHE A 48 17.52 2.99 19.98
C PHE A 48 18.61 2.79 18.92
N GLY A 49 18.21 2.38 17.71
CA GLY A 49 19.15 2.06 16.63
C GLY A 49 18.54 2.20 15.24
N PHE A 50 19.18 1.62 14.24
CA PHE A 50 18.66 1.71 12.86
C PHE A 50 17.29 1.02 12.70
N LEU A 51 17.10 -0.12 13.36
CA LEU A 51 15.86 -0.92 13.27
C LEU A 51 14.63 -0.23 13.86
N THR A 52 14.80 0.74 14.75
CA THR A 52 13.68 1.57 15.25
C THR A 52 13.07 2.45 14.18
N PHE A 53 13.84 2.84 13.16
CA PHE A 53 13.38 3.66 12.04
C PHE A 53 12.91 2.82 10.85
N LEU A 54 12.91 1.49 10.97
CA LEU A 54 12.48 0.58 9.92
C LEU A 54 11.02 0.83 9.46
N PRO A 55 10.04 1.14 10.34
CA PRO A 55 8.70 1.53 9.92
C PRO A 55 8.70 2.83 9.09
N LEU A 56 9.63 3.75 9.37
CA LEU A 56 9.76 5.04 8.68
C LEU A 56 10.21 4.86 7.22
N VAL A 57 11.01 3.84 6.94
CA VAL A 57 11.44 3.52 5.56
C VAL A 57 10.27 3.08 4.68
N TYR A 58 9.19 2.55 5.28
CA TYR A 58 8.01 2.08 4.56
C TYR A 58 6.99 3.19 4.25
N LEU A 59 7.04 4.34 4.93
CA LEU A 59 6.15 5.48 4.72
C LEU A 59 5.97 5.92 3.25
N PRO A 60 7.05 6.12 2.44
CA PRO A 60 6.89 6.55 1.06
C PRO A 60 6.19 5.50 0.18
N ILE A 61 6.36 4.21 0.50
CA ILE A 61 5.72 3.10 -0.21
C ILE A 61 4.22 3.08 0.11
N ALA A 62 3.87 3.15 1.39
CA ALA A 62 2.48 3.22 1.85
C ALA A 62 1.74 4.43 1.25
N THR A 63 2.40 5.59 1.18
CA THR A 63 1.80 6.81 0.62
C THR A 63 1.51 6.67 -0.87
N LYS A 64 2.45 6.11 -1.64
CA LYS A 64 2.26 5.86 -3.08
C LYS A 64 1.14 4.85 -3.35
N ASN A 65 1.08 3.76 -2.58
CA ASN A 65 -0.01 2.79 -2.69
C ASN A 65 -1.36 3.46 -2.39
N LYS A 66 -1.45 4.26 -1.34
CA LYS A 66 -2.70 4.95 -0.97
C LYS A 66 -3.20 5.90 -2.07
N LEU A 67 -2.30 6.63 -2.73
CA LEU A 67 -2.65 7.51 -3.85
C LEU A 67 -3.17 6.71 -5.06
N ARG A 68 -2.45 5.67 -5.48
CA ARG A 68 -2.89 4.78 -6.57
C ARG A 68 -4.24 4.14 -6.27
N ASN A 69 -4.42 3.66 -5.05
CA ASN A 69 -5.67 2.99 -4.64
C ASN A 69 -6.86 3.94 -4.73
N LYS A 70 -6.67 5.21 -4.31
CA LYS A 70 -7.69 6.25 -4.39
C LYS A 70 -8.06 6.61 -5.83
N GLU A 71 -7.07 6.60 -6.73
CA GLU A 71 -7.27 6.87 -8.15
C GLU A 71 -8.04 5.75 -8.85
N VAL A 72 -7.69 4.49 -8.59
CA VAL A 72 -8.46 3.33 -9.09
C VAL A 72 -9.88 3.35 -8.54
N GLU A 73 -10.08 3.65 -7.26
CA GLU A 73 -11.41 3.72 -6.66
C GLU A 73 -12.26 4.85 -7.28
N LYS A 74 -11.64 5.99 -7.62
CA LYS A 74 -12.30 7.08 -8.33
C LYS A 74 -12.74 6.65 -9.73
N LEU A 75 -11.85 6.01 -10.50
CA LEU A 75 -12.14 5.54 -11.86
C LEU A 75 -13.22 4.46 -11.89
N VAL A 76 -13.24 3.55 -10.91
CA VAL A 76 -14.28 2.52 -10.77
C VAL A 76 -15.65 3.15 -10.48
N LYS A 77 -15.72 4.18 -9.63
CA LYS A 77 -16.96 4.94 -9.35
C LYS A 77 -17.42 5.76 -10.55
N GLU A 78 -16.50 6.44 -11.23
CA GLU A 78 -16.79 7.28 -12.39
C GLU A 78 -17.34 6.47 -13.58
N LYS A 79 -16.87 5.23 -13.75
CA LYS A 79 -17.38 4.30 -14.76
C LYS A 79 -18.63 3.53 -14.33
N GLY A 80 -19.19 3.79 -13.15
CA GLY A 80 -20.41 3.12 -12.66
C GLY A 80 -20.23 1.61 -12.41
N LEU A 81 -19.01 1.14 -12.21
CA LEU A 81 -18.69 -0.28 -12.01
C LEU A 81 -18.90 -0.73 -10.56
N LYS A 82 -19.43 0.14 -9.68
CA LYS A 82 -19.77 -0.16 -8.29
C LYS A 82 -20.76 0.82 -7.69
#